data_AF-A0AA38GGR2-F1
#
_entry.id   AF-A0AA38GGR2-F1
#
_cell.length_a   1.000
_cell.length_b   1.000
_cell.length_c   1.000
_cell.angle_alpha   90.00
_cell.angle_beta   90.00
_cell.angle_gamma   90.00
#
_symmetry.space_group_name_H-M   'P 1'
#
loop_
_entity.id
_entity.type
_entity.pdbx_description
1 polymer ?
#
loop_
_entity_poly.entity_id
_entity_poly.type
_entity_poly.pdbx_seq_one_letter_code
_entity_poly.pdbx_strand_id
1 'polypeptide(L)' 'LSFEEVVESYSKALREMLVSYDFMAGRLRLNEEEDRVEIDCNGAGALFAVASS' A
#
# COMPACT_ATOMS: atom_id res chain seq x y z
N LEU A 1 24.24 -7.08 1.75
CA LEU A 1 22.83 -7.48 1.67
C LEU A 1 22.62 -8.15 0.33
N SER A 2 22.13 -9.38 0.31
CA SER A 2 21.68 -10.04 -0.91
C SER A 2 20.44 -9.32 -1.45
N PHE A 3 20.08 -9.60 -2.69
CA PHE A 3 18.87 -9.05 -3.29
C PHE A 3 17.62 -9.44 -2.50
N GLU A 4 17.55 -10.69 -2.04
CA GLU A 4 16.46 -11.24 -1.22
C GLU A 4 16.38 -10.52 0.12
N GLU A 5 17.52 -10.23 0.76
CA GLU A 5 17.55 -9.48 2.03
C GLU A 5 17.01 -8.06 1.87
N VAL A 6 17.28 -7.41 0.73
CA VAL A 6 16.71 -6.08 0.42
C VAL A 6 15.20 -6.19 0.20
N VAL A 7 14.76 -7.14 -0.63
CA VAL A 7 13.33 -7.36 -0.92
C VAL A 7 12.54 -7.59 0.38
N GLU A 8 13.04 -8.45 1.26
CA GLU A 8 12.38 -8.74 2.54
C GLU A 8 12.36 -7.52 3.47
N SER A 9 13.47 -6.76 3.53
CA SER A 9 13.53 -5.54 4.34
C SER A 9 12.49 -4.51 3.91
N TYR A 10 12.31 -4.30 2.60
CA TYR A 10 11.34 -3.34 2.08
C TYR A 10 9.89 -3.85 2.22
N SER A 11 9.64 -5.13 1.95
CA SER A 11 8.33 -5.76 2.15
C SER A 11 7.88 -5.64 3.61
N LYS A 12 8.78 -5.90 4.56
CA LYS A 12 8.51 -5.74 6.00
C LYS A 12 8.24 -4.29 6.38
N ALA A 13 9.07 -3.35 5.94
CA ALA A 13 8.88 -1.93 6.23
C ALA A 13 7.53 -1.42 5.70
N LEU A 14 7.12 -1.84 4.50
CA LEU A 14 5.81 -1.48 3.95
C LEU A 14 4.66 -2.03 4.81
N ARG A 15 4.74 -3.28 5.28
CA ARG A 15 3.72 -3.87 6.17
C ARG A 15 3.59 -3.11 7.49
N GLU A 16 4.71 -2.75 8.11
CA GLU A 16 4.71 -1.99 9.38
C GLU A 16 4.14 -0.58 9.17
N MET A 17 4.49 0.08 8.07
CA MET A 17 3.96 1.40 7.72
C MET A 17 2.44 1.36 7.54
N LEU A 18 1.91 0.34 6.84
CA LEU A 18 0.48 0.21 6.58
C LEU A 18 -0.37 0.00 7.84
N VAL A 19 0.21 -0.28 9.02
CA VAL A 19 -0.55 -0.26 10.28
C VAL A 19 -0.93 1.17 10.68
N SER A 20 0.02 2.11 10.58
CA SER A 20 -0.24 3.52 10.91
C SER A 20 -0.86 4.28 9.75
N TYR A 21 -0.59 3.85 8.52
CA TYR A 21 -1.05 4.43 7.27
C TYR A 21 -2.01 3.48 6.53
N ASP A 22 -2.95 2.88 7.25
CA ASP A 22 -3.89 1.88 6.72
C ASP A 22 -4.67 2.36 5.49
N PHE A 23 -4.99 3.65 5.42
CA PHE A 23 -5.66 4.25 4.26
C PHE A 23 -4.88 4.05 2.95
N MET A 24 -3.55 3.88 2.98
CA MET A 24 -2.75 3.57 1.78
C MET A 24 -2.97 2.14 1.26
N ALA A 25 -3.50 1.24 2.09
CA ALA A 25 -3.95 -0.09 1.70
C ALA A 25 -5.40 -0.11 1.17
N GLY A 26 -6.08 1.04 1.13
CA GLY A 26 -7.46 1.19 0.68
C GLY A 26 -7.62 1.38 -0.83
N ARG A 27 -8.76 1.94 -1.25
CA ARG A 27 -9.03 2.33 -2.65
C ARG A 27 -9.55 3.75 -2.73
N LEU A 28 -9.11 4.48 -3.75
CA LEU A 28 -9.71 5.77 -4.09
C LEU A 28 -11.06 5.53 -4.75
N ARG A 29 -12.07 6.26 -4.28
CA ARG A 29 -13.41 6.28 -4.85
C ARG A 29 -13.84 7.73 -5.03
N LEU A 30 -14.54 8.01 -6.13
CA LEU A 30 -15.24 9.27 -6.29
C LEU A 30 -16.62 9.17 -5.63
N ASN A 31 -16.92 10.07 -4.72
CA ASN A 31 -18.25 10.29 -4.20
C ASN A 31 -18.92 11.39 -5.03
N GLU A 32 -19.80 10.98 -5.95
CA GLU A 32 -20.50 11.90 -6.86
C GLU A 32 -21.57 12.75 -6.15
N GLU A 33 -22.10 12.30 -5.02
CA GLU A 33 -23.11 13.05 -4.25
C GLU A 33 -22.48 14.27 -3.57
N GLU A 34 -21.26 14.12 -3.08
CA GLU A 34 -20.50 15.14 -2.33
C GLU A 34 -19.43 15.83 -3.20
N ASP A 35 -19.32 15.46 -4.48
CA ASP A 35 -18.30 15.91 -5.44
C ASP A 35 -16.86 15.88 -4.87
N ARG A 36 -16.50 14.75 -4.24
CA ARG A 36 -15.22 14.60 -3.53
C ARG A 36 -14.60 13.22 -3.73
N VAL A 37 -13.27 13.18 -3.77
CA VAL A 37 -12.50 11.92 -3.72
C VAL A 37 -12.36 11.45 -2.28
N GLU A 38 -12.69 10.19 -2.05
CA GLU A 38 -12.62 9.53 -0.75
C GLU A 38 -11.67 8.33 -0.79
N ILE A 39 -11.12 7.97 0.36
CA ILE A 39 -10.33 6.75 0.53
C ILE A 39 -11.21 5.73 1.27
N ASP A 40 -11.53 4.65 0.59
CA ASP A 40 -12.16 3.47 1.19
C ASP A 40 -11.07 2.62 1.86
N CYS A 41 -10.94 2.73 3.19
CA CYS A 41 -10.00 1.97 4.02
C CYS A 41 -10.48 0.52 4.20
N ASN A 42 -10.51 -0.25 3.12
CA ASN A 42 -11.04 -1.62 3.07
C ASN A 42 -9.98 -2.72 3.26
N GLY A 43 -8.73 -2.36 3.55
CA GLY A 43 -7.64 -3.31 3.75
C GLY A 43 -7.31 -4.14 2.51
N ALA A 44 -7.64 -3.69 1.30
CA ALA A 44 -7.38 -4.42 0.05
C ALA A 44 -5.88 -4.57 -0.28
N GLY A 45 -5.01 -3.91 0.47
CA GLY A 45 -3.56 -4.02 0.37
C GLY A 45 -2.95 -3.16 -0.73
N ALA A 46 -1.62 -3.06 -0.69
CA ALA A 46 -0.79 -2.41 -1.69
C ALA A 46 0.04 -3.44 -2.46
N LEU A 47 0.22 -3.22 -3.77
CA LEU A 47 1.08 -4.05 -4.60
C LEU A 47 2.55 -3.76 -4.29
N PHE A 48 3.30 -4.80 -3.93
CA PHE A 48 4.76 -4.76 -3.84
C PHE A 48 5.35 -5.60 -4.97
N ALA A 49 5.98 -4.96 -5.95
CA ALA A 49 6.56 -5.60 -7.12
C ALA A 49 8.08 -5.41 -7.15
N VAL A 50 8.79 -6.44 -7.60
CA VAL A 50 10.25 -6.47 -7.67
C VAL A 50 10.65 -6.73 -9.12
N ALA A 51 11.57 -5.94 -9.64
CA ALA A 51 12.17 -6.15 -10.95
C ALA A 51 13.55 -6.81 -10.81
N SER A 52 13.90 -7.69 -11.74
CA SER A 52 15.22 -8.30 -11.87
C SER A 52 15.73 -8.14 -13.31
N SER A 53 17.05 -8.08 -13.48
CA SER A 53 17.72 -8.04 -14.80
C SER A 53 18.15 -9.43 -15.26
#